data_AF-A0A8I2AHZ8-F1
#
_entry.id   AF-A0A8I2AHZ8-F1
#
_cell.length_a   1.000
_cell.length_b   1.000
_cell.length_c   1.000
_cell.angle_alpha   90.00
_cell.angle_beta   90.00
_cell.angle_gamma   90.00
#
_symmetry.space_group_name_H-M   'P 1'
#
loop_
_entity.id
_entity.type
_entity.pdbx_description
1 polymer ?
#
loop_
_entity_poly.entity_id
_entity_poly.type
_entity_poly.pdbx_seq_one_letter_code
_entity_poly.pdbx_strand_id
1 'polypeptide(L)' 'MDKNLYFYAYGKRKFTKEEKLQIIKEASQNGVNPTLEKYGVYRASYHSWKKELEEMGEEGF' A
#
# COMPACT_ATOMS: atom_id res chain seq x y z
N MET A 1 -1.71 31.07 5.75
CA MET A 1 -2.36 29.74 5.82
C MET A 1 -1.79 28.99 7.01
N ASP A 2 -2.65 28.47 7.88
CA ASP A 2 -2.27 27.80 9.12
C ASP A 2 -1.62 26.43 8.83
N LYS A 3 -0.37 26.24 9.29
CA LYS A 3 0.40 25.00 9.12
C LYS A 3 -0.20 23.81 9.88
N ASN A 4 -1.01 24.05 10.92
CA ASN A 4 -1.65 22.99 11.70
C ASN A 4 -2.76 22.27 10.91
N LEU A 5 -3.44 22.95 9.99
CA LEU A 5 -4.52 22.32 9.20
C LEU A 5 -3.99 21.24 8.25
N TYR A 6 -2.79 21.45 7.66
CA TYR A 6 -2.14 20.44 6.81
C TYR A 6 -1.76 19.17 7.58
N PHE A 7 -1.32 19.31 8.83
CA PHE A 7 -0.85 18.19 9.64
C PHE A 7 -1.99 17.30 10.14
N TYR A 8 -3.17 17.88 10.41
CA TYR A 8 -4.36 17.11 10.81
C TYR A 8 -5.18 16.56 9.63
N ALA A 9 -5.12 17.21 8.45
CA ALA A 9 -5.83 16.73 7.25
C ALA A 9 -5.11 15.58 6.51
N TYR A 10 -3.78 15.52 6.57
CA TYR A 10 -2.99 14.42 5.96
C TYR A 10 -2.69 13.30 6.97
N GLY A 11 -3.74 12.63 7.43
CA GLY A 11 -3.55 11.33 8.08
C GLY A 11 -2.86 10.36 7.11
N LYS A 12 -1.80 9.67 7.53
CA LYS A 12 -1.21 8.60 6.71
C LYS A 12 -2.30 7.57 6.43
N ARG A 13 -2.65 7.38 5.15
CA ARG A 13 -3.57 6.33 4.72
C ARG A 13 -3.10 4.99 5.32
N LYS A 14 -3.98 4.35 6.08
CA LYS A 14 -3.76 2.99 6.57
C LYS A 14 -4.42 2.03 5.60
N PHE A 15 -3.74 0.95 5.27
CA PHE A 15 -4.27 -0.13 4.47
C PHE A 15 -4.55 -1.33 5.37
N THR A 16 -5.74 -1.92 5.25
CA THR A 16 -6.04 -3.20 5.88
C THR A 16 -5.25 -4.32 5.21
N LYS A 17 -5.21 -5.50 5.84
CA LYS A 17 -4.58 -6.69 5.27
C LYS A 17 -5.18 -7.05 3.92
N GLU A 18 -6.51 -7.05 3.84
CA GLU A 18 -7.28 -7.40 2.63
C GLU A 18 -7.00 -6.41 1.50
N GLU A 19 -6.94 -5.11 1.81
CA GLU A 19 -6.57 -4.09 0.83
C GLU A 19 -5.16 -4.32 0.28
N LYS A 20 -4.19 -4.60 1.16
CA LYS A 20 -2.81 -4.87 0.72
C LYS A 20 -2.75 -6.14 -0.15
N LEU A 21 -3.44 -7.21 0.22
CA LEU A 21 -3.51 -8.45 -0.56
C LEU A 21 -4.13 -8.21 -1.94
N GLN A 22 -5.23 -7.44 -1.99
CA GLN A 22 -5.86 -7.06 -3.24
C GLN A 22 -4.92 -6.23 -4.13
N ILE A 23 -4.20 -5.27 -3.55
CA ILE A 23 -3.24 -4.42 -4.29
C ILE A 23 -2.09 -5.27 -4.85
N ILE A 24 -1.55 -6.21 -4.08
CA ILE A 24 -0.50 -7.13 -4.55
C ILE A 24 -1.01 -8.00 -5.70
N LYS A 25 -2.22 -8.57 -5.57
CA LYS A 25 -2.85 -9.38 -6.61
C LYS A 25 -3.13 -8.58 -7.88
N GLU A 26 -3.65 -7.36 -7.76
CA GLU A 26 -3.91 -6.50 -8.92
C GLU A 26 -2.60 -6.09 -9.61
N ALA A 27 -1.55 -5.79 -8.84
CA ALA A 27 -0.24 -5.42 -9.37
C ALA A 27 0.42 -6.56 -10.16
N SER A 28 0.17 -7.83 -9.81
CA SER A 28 0.68 -8.99 -10.56
C SER A 28 -0.07 -9.23 -11.87
N GLN A 29 -1.34 -8.80 -11.96
CA GLN A 29 -2.20 -8.97 -13.13
C GLN A 29 -2.10 -7.79 -14.11
N ASN A 30 -2.07 -6.56 -13.59
CA ASN A 30 -2.19 -5.32 -14.36
C ASN A 30 -0.88 -4.51 -14.41
N GLY A 31 0.15 -4.93 -13.67
CA GLY A 31 1.41 -4.25 -13.53
C GLY A 31 1.49 -3.35 -12.30
N VAL A 32 2.71 -3.22 -11.76
CA VAL A 32 2.97 -2.52 -10.49
C VAL A 32 2.66 -1.03 -10.60
N ASN A 33 3.25 -0.33 -11.58
CA ASN A 33 3.15 1.13 -11.68
C ASN A 33 1.70 1.66 -11.76
N PRO A 34 0.85 1.19 -12.71
CA PRO A 34 -0.52 1.69 -12.81
C PRO A 34 -1.36 1.36 -11.56
N THR A 35 -1.10 0.22 -10.92
CA THR A 35 -1.78 -0.17 -9.68
C THR A 35 -1.38 0.74 -8.52
N LEU A 36 -0.09 1.00 -8.32
CA LEU A 36 0.38 1.86 -7.24
C LEU A 36 -0.10 3.31 -7.39
N GLU A 37 -0.18 3.82 -8.61
CA GLU A 37 -0.75 5.14 -8.91
C GLU A 37 -2.24 5.20 -8.54
N LYS A 38 -3.03 4.20 -8.97
CA LYS A 38 -4.46 4.07 -8.65
C LYS A 38 -4.74 4.09 -7.13
N TYR A 39 -3.92 3.39 -6.35
CA TYR A 39 -4.13 3.28 -4.89
C TYR A 39 -3.32 4.31 -4.08
N GLY A 40 -2.52 5.16 -4.71
CA GLY A 40 -1.64 6.10 -4.01
C GLY A 40 -0.64 5.40 -3.08
N VAL A 41 -0.13 4.24 -3.49
CA VAL A 41 0.82 3.42 -2.70
C VAL A 41 2.24 3.72 -3.14
N TYR A 42 3.13 3.94 -2.18
CA TYR A 42 4.55 4.08 -2.48
C TYR A 42 5.17 2.74 -2.86
N ARG A 43 6.07 2.75 -3.86
CA ARG A 43 6.79 1.56 -4.31
C ARG A 43 7.51 0.82 -3.17
N ALA A 44 8.09 1.56 -2.22
CA ALA A 44 8.74 0.96 -1.05
C ALA A 44 7.77 0.16 -0.18
N SER A 45 6.57 0.69 0.08
CA SER A 45 5.53 0.00 0.83
C SER A 45 5.09 -1.28 0.13
N TYR A 46 4.86 -1.21 -1.19
CA TYR A 46 4.50 -2.38 -1.99
C TYR A 46 5.54 -3.50 -1.90
N HIS A 47 6.83 -3.18 -2.02
CA HIS A 47 7.88 -4.21 -1.94
C HIS A 47 8.05 -4.76 -0.52
N SER A 48 7.87 -3.96 0.52
CA SER A 48 7.85 -4.45 1.91
C SER A 48 6.75 -5.49 2.08
N TRP A 49 5.54 -5.15 1.66
CA TRP A 49 4.38 -6.04 1.74
C TRP A 49 4.56 -7.31 0.93
N LYS A 50 5.02 -7.18 -0.32
CA LYS A 50 5.25 -8.34 -1.18
C LYS A 50 6.29 -9.28 -0.56
N LYS A 51 7.35 -8.74 0.04
CA LYS A 51 8.36 -9.52 0.75
C LYS A 51 7.78 -10.23 1.99
N GLU A 52 7.04 -9.50 2.82
CA GLU A 52 6.36 -10.06 4.01
C GLU A 52 5.43 -11.23 3.62
N LEU A 53 4.66 -11.07 2.54
CA LEU A 53 3.78 -12.12 2.00
C LEU A 53 4.56 -13.32 1.46
N GLU A 54 5.67 -13.11 0.75
CA GLU A 54 6.51 -14.18 0.19
C GLU A 54 7.25 -14.97 1.28
N GLU A 55 7.68 -14.31 2.36
CA GLU A 55 8.45 -14.94 3.44
C GLU A 55 7.57 -15.64 4.49
N MET A 56 6.41 -15.05 4.81
CA MET A 56 5.57 -15.51 5.93
C MET A 56 4.20 -16.06 5.49
N GLY A 57 3.90 -16.02 4.19
CA GLY A 57 2.58 -16.35 3.67
C GLY A 57 1.50 -15.36 4.13
N GLU A 58 0.24 -15.67 3.85
CA GLU A 58 -0.86 -14.80 4.24
C GLU A 58 -1.00 -14.68 5.77
N GLU A 59 -0.60 -15.67 6.55
CA GLU A 59 -0.74 -15.65 8.01
C GLU A 59 0.14 -14.61 8.71
N GLY A 60 1.31 -14.31 8.14
CA GLY A 60 2.24 -13.30 8.66
C GLY A 60 2.08 -11.88 8.09
N PHE A 61 1.11 -11.69 7.20
CA PHE A 61 0.86 -10.46 6.44
C PHE A 61 -0.26 -9.58 7.02
#